data_AF-A0A060VZ52-F1
#
_entry.id   AF-A0A060VZ52-F1
#
_cell.length_a   1.000
_cell.length_b   1.000
_cell.length_c   1.000
_cell.angle_alpha   90.00
_cell.angle_beta   90.00
_cell.angle_gamma   90.00
#
_symmetry.space_group_name_H-M   'P 1'
#
loop_
_entity.id
_entity.type
_entity.pdbx_description
1 polymer ?
#
loop_
_entity_poly.entity_id
_entity_poly.type
_entity_poly.pdbx_seq_one_letter_code
_entity_poly.pdbx_strand_id
1 'polypeptide(L)'
;MPLSLDCKAFFGYSGESRPIIYWMKGEKFVEELAGHIKESEVRVLKEYLGEKEVELSLTFDAVEETDLGNYTCFVENHIGRRSGSAILQKKDMYRLELAGGLGAILLLLGFFTAIYKCYNVEIMLCYRRHFGSDETEDDNKEYDAYLSYTKVELDSMNRGSSEEEQFALEILPDVLEKHYGYKLFIPDRDLIPSSHSSE
;
A
#
# COMPACT_ATOMS: atom_id res chain seq x y z
N MET A 1 -24.01 6.35 -18.79
CA MET A 1 -24.79 5.13 -19.14
C MET A 1 -26.24 5.46 -18.90
N PRO A 2 -27.14 5.18 -19.86
CA PRO A 2 -28.56 5.42 -19.66
C PRO A 2 -29.08 4.51 -18.55
N LEU A 3 -29.92 5.05 -17.67
CA LEU A 3 -30.60 4.30 -16.61
C LEU A 3 -32.07 4.11 -17.01
N SER A 4 -32.63 2.94 -16.76
CA SER A 4 -34.06 2.65 -16.96
C SER A 4 -34.66 2.10 -15.69
N LEU A 5 -35.84 2.61 -15.31
CA LEU A 5 -36.68 2.05 -14.26
C LEU A 5 -37.93 1.48 -14.89
N ASP A 6 -38.11 0.16 -14.81
CA ASP A 6 -39.24 -0.52 -15.44
C ASP A 6 -40.35 -0.76 -14.43
N CYS A 7 -41.53 -0.19 -14.68
CA CYS A 7 -42.73 -0.49 -13.91
C CYS A 7 -43.57 -1.53 -14.64
N LYS A 8 -43.81 -2.66 -13.99
CA LYS A 8 -44.69 -3.73 -14.51
C LYS A 8 -45.95 -3.80 -13.68
N ALA A 9 -47.09 -3.82 -14.36
CA ALA A 9 -48.39 -3.88 -13.73
C ALA A 9 -49.27 -4.92 -14.39
N PHE A 10 -50.00 -5.67 -13.56
CA PHE A 10 -51.02 -6.60 -14.01
C PHE A 10 -52.40 -5.98 -13.83
N PHE A 11 -53.17 -5.99 -14.90
CA PHE A 11 -54.55 -5.55 -14.95
C PHE A 11 -55.45 -6.76 -15.22
N GLY A 12 -56.33 -7.06 -14.28
CA GLY A 12 -57.38 -8.08 -14.49
C GLY A 12 -58.44 -7.61 -15.51
N TYR A 13 -59.36 -8.50 -15.83
CA TYR A 13 -60.44 -8.22 -16.79
C TYR A 13 -61.27 -7.00 -16.35
N SER A 14 -61.35 -5.99 -17.23
CA SER A 14 -62.03 -4.72 -16.96
C SER A 14 -62.87 -4.21 -18.15
N GLY A 15 -63.29 -5.11 -19.05
CA GLY A 15 -64.00 -4.75 -20.28
C GLY A 15 -63.15 -3.86 -21.20
N GLU A 16 -63.73 -2.78 -21.72
CA GLU A 16 -63.04 -1.81 -22.60
C GLU A 16 -62.21 -0.75 -21.86
N SER A 17 -62.16 -0.79 -20.52
CA SER A 17 -61.41 0.20 -19.75
C SER A 17 -59.92 0.07 -20.03
N ARG A 18 -59.28 1.16 -20.46
CA ARG A 18 -57.84 1.17 -20.70
C ARG A 18 -57.07 1.18 -19.37
N PRO A 19 -56.03 0.35 -19.22
CA PRO A 19 -55.15 0.41 -18.06
C PRO A 19 -54.43 1.77 -18.01
N ILE A 20 -54.44 2.43 -16.85
CA ILE A 20 -53.73 3.69 -16.63
C ILE A 20 -52.47 3.39 -15.81
N ILE A 21 -51.31 3.70 -16.38
CA ILE A 21 -50.00 3.53 -15.76
C ILE A 21 -49.16 4.79 -16.08
N TYR A 22 -48.51 5.36 -15.07
CA TYR A 22 -47.67 6.57 -15.21
C TYR A 22 -46.69 6.68 -14.04
N TRP A 23 -45.59 7.40 -14.25
CA TRP A 23 -44.62 7.74 -13.22
C TRP A 23 -44.84 9.14 -12.65
N MET A 24 -44.48 9.33 -11.39
CA MET A 24 -44.38 10.63 -10.74
C MET A 24 -43.11 10.72 -9.91
N LYS A 25 -42.57 11.93 -9.76
CA LYS A 25 -41.50 12.24 -8.80
C LYS A 25 -42.07 13.19 -7.74
N GLY A 26 -42.41 12.65 -6.58
CA GLY A 26 -43.16 13.40 -5.56
C GLY A 26 -44.57 13.74 -6.07
N GLU A 27 -44.86 15.01 -6.28
CA GLU A 27 -46.15 15.51 -6.78
C GLU A 27 -46.13 15.93 -8.25
N LYS A 28 -44.99 15.75 -8.95
CA LYS A 28 -44.81 16.18 -10.34
C LYS A 28 -44.90 15.01 -11.31
N PHE A 29 -45.56 15.23 -12.43
CA PHE A 29 -45.54 14.30 -13.57
C PHE A 29 -44.22 14.38 -14.33
N VAL A 30 -43.91 13.35 -15.13
CA VAL A 30 -42.62 13.28 -15.84
C VAL A 30 -42.48 14.39 -16.88
N GLU A 31 -43.58 14.81 -17.50
CA GLU A 31 -43.60 15.92 -18.47
C GLU A 31 -43.20 17.27 -17.85
N GLU A 32 -43.30 17.41 -16.52
CA GLU A 32 -42.85 18.58 -15.77
C GLU A 32 -41.39 18.50 -15.30
N LEU A 33 -40.74 17.35 -15.50
CA LEU A 33 -39.34 17.13 -15.15
C LEU A 33 -38.40 17.63 -16.26
N ALA A 34 -37.10 17.53 -16.00
CA ALA A 34 -36.08 17.91 -16.97
C ALA A 34 -36.13 16.98 -18.20
N GLY A 35 -35.86 17.54 -19.38
CA GLY A 35 -36.07 16.85 -20.66
C GLY A 35 -35.17 15.65 -20.94
N HIS A 36 -34.19 15.37 -20.09
CA HIS A 36 -33.38 14.15 -20.12
C HIS A 36 -34.05 12.95 -19.44
N ILE A 37 -35.18 13.17 -18.76
CA ILE A 37 -36.04 12.15 -18.18
C ILE A 37 -37.24 11.95 -19.10
N LYS A 38 -37.48 10.71 -19.55
CA LYS A 38 -38.53 10.39 -20.51
C LYS A 38 -39.27 9.13 -20.10
N GLU A 39 -40.59 9.14 -20.30
CA GLU A 39 -41.38 7.92 -20.24
C GLU A 39 -41.42 7.25 -21.61
N SER A 40 -41.34 5.93 -21.63
CA SER A 40 -41.59 5.15 -22.83
C SER A 40 -43.09 5.12 -23.15
N GLU A 41 -43.44 4.66 -24.35
CA GLU A 41 -44.81 4.21 -24.59
C GLU A 41 -45.14 2.98 -23.73
N VAL A 42 -46.41 2.83 -23.36
CA VAL A 42 -46.90 1.66 -22.61
C VAL A 42 -46.76 0.42 -23.49
N ARG A 43 -46.02 -0.57 -23.02
CA ARG A 43 -45.82 -1.85 -23.70
C ARG A 43 -46.72 -2.92 -23.11
N VAL A 44 -47.46 -3.65 -23.95
CA VAL A 44 -48.22 -4.83 -23.52
C VAL A 44 -47.30 -6.05 -23.61
N LEU A 45 -46.96 -6.63 -22.48
CA LEU A 45 -46.09 -7.81 -22.40
C LEU A 45 -46.87 -9.10 -22.62
N LYS A 46 -48.07 -9.20 -22.04
CA LYS A 46 -48.99 -10.34 -22.20
C LYS A 46 -50.43 -9.87 -22.20
N GLU A 47 -51.25 -10.52 -23.01
CA GLU A 47 -52.70 -10.33 -23.03
C GLU A 47 -53.39 -11.70 -23.19
N TYR A 48 -54.27 -12.05 -22.25
CA TYR A 48 -55.03 -13.29 -22.30
C TYR A 48 -56.40 -13.10 -21.66
N LEU A 49 -57.48 -13.47 -22.38
CA LEU A 49 -58.87 -13.35 -21.91
C LEU A 49 -59.24 -11.95 -21.34
N GLY A 50 -58.60 -10.88 -21.87
CA GLY A 50 -58.80 -9.50 -21.43
C GLY A 50 -58.02 -9.09 -20.17
N GLU A 51 -57.22 -9.99 -19.59
CA GLU A 51 -56.18 -9.66 -18.63
C GLU A 51 -54.94 -9.13 -19.37
N LYS A 52 -54.29 -8.11 -18.82
CA LYS A 52 -53.14 -7.44 -19.45
C LYS A 52 -52.00 -7.28 -18.46
N GLU A 53 -50.81 -7.73 -18.85
CA GLU A 53 -49.55 -7.37 -18.21
C GLU A 53 -48.90 -6.27 -19.05
N VAL A 54 -48.71 -5.09 -18.46
CA VAL A 54 -48.13 -3.93 -19.14
C VAL A 54 -46.87 -3.45 -18.45
N GLU A 55 -45.99 -2.81 -19.22
CA GLU A 55 -44.74 -2.23 -18.79
C GLU A 55 -44.66 -0.76 -19.22
N LEU A 56 -44.22 0.10 -18.30
CA LEU A 56 -43.89 1.49 -18.55
C LEU A 56 -42.51 1.79 -17.96
N SER A 57 -41.57 2.14 -18.84
CA SER A 57 -40.19 2.42 -18.46
C SER A 57 -39.95 3.93 -18.34
N LEU A 58 -39.30 4.34 -17.26
CA LEU A 58 -38.76 5.68 -17.06
C LEU A 58 -37.27 5.67 -17.40
N THR A 59 -36.87 6.38 -18.44
CA THR A 59 -35.50 6.42 -18.95
C THR A 59 -34.82 7.75 -18.65
N PHE A 60 -33.53 7.67 -18.32
CA PHE A 60 -32.66 8.80 -18.06
C PHE A 60 -31.51 8.77 -19.06
N ASP A 61 -31.40 9.79 -19.92
CA ASP A 61 -30.31 9.92 -20.89
C ASP A 61 -28.95 10.04 -20.17
N ALA A 62 -28.93 10.87 -19.12
CA ALA A 62 -27.85 11.00 -18.14
C ALA A 62 -28.45 11.27 -16.76
N VAL A 63 -27.90 10.65 -15.72
CA VAL A 63 -28.38 10.84 -14.33
C VAL A 63 -27.57 11.95 -13.67
N GLU A 64 -28.25 13.00 -13.25
CA GLU A 64 -27.69 14.13 -12.51
C GLU A 64 -27.97 14.02 -11.00
N GLU A 65 -27.26 14.81 -10.18
CA GLU A 65 -27.48 14.79 -8.73
C GLU A 65 -28.88 15.31 -8.33
N THR A 66 -29.47 16.19 -9.14
CA THR A 66 -30.84 16.68 -8.99
C THR A 66 -31.90 15.60 -9.28
N ASP A 67 -31.52 14.55 -10.00
CA ASP A 67 -32.43 13.45 -10.34
C ASP A 67 -32.59 12.45 -9.21
N LEU A 68 -31.69 12.48 -8.22
CA LEU A 68 -31.81 11.63 -7.04
C LEU A 68 -33.12 11.89 -6.32
N GLY A 69 -33.71 10.83 -5.76
CA GLY A 69 -34.97 10.92 -5.05
C GLY A 69 -35.90 9.74 -5.29
N ASN A 70 -37.14 9.91 -4.86
CA ASN A 70 -38.17 8.88 -4.96
C ASN A 70 -39.01 9.06 -6.23
N TYR A 71 -39.06 8.01 -7.03
CA TYR A 71 -39.92 7.89 -8.20
C TYR A 71 -41.01 6.86 -7.91
N THR A 72 -42.25 7.22 -8.15
CA THR A 72 -43.40 6.37 -7.86
C THR A 72 -44.17 6.09 -9.14
N CYS A 73 -44.28 4.82 -9.48
CA CYS A 73 -45.16 4.36 -10.54
C CYS A 73 -46.57 4.19 -9.96
N PHE A 74 -47.55 4.83 -10.57
CA PHE A 74 -48.96 4.70 -10.23
C PHE A 74 -49.69 3.87 -11.28
N VAL A 75 -50.61 3.06 -10.79
CA VAL A 75 -51.41 2.14 -11.58
C VAL A 75 -52.86 2.34 -11.14
N GLU A 76 -53.72 2.66 -12.09
CA GLU A 76 -55.12 2.98 -11.81
C GLU A 76 -56.06 2.23 -12.75
N ASN A 77 -57.12 1.68 -12.15
CA ASN A 77 -58.24 1.09 -12.86
C ASN A 77 -59.56 1.53 -12.21
N HIS A 78 -60.69 1.05 -12.73
CA HIS A 78 -62.02 1.37 -12.19
C HIS A 78 -62.24 0.91 -10.73
N ILE A 79 -61.41 0.00 -10.21
CA ILE A 79 -61.51 -0.52 -8.83
C ILE A 79 -60.73 0.39 -7.87
N GLY A 80 -59.60 0.94 -8.32
CA GLY A 80 -58.84 1.91 -7.54
C GLY A 80 -57.42 2.13 -8.03
N ARG A 81 -56.65 2.83 -7.20
CA ARG A 81 -55.27 3.23 -7.46
C ARG A 81 -54.30 2.50 -6.55
N ARG A 82 -53.21 1.99 -7.13
CA ARG A 82 -52.05 1.40 -6.45
C ARG A 82 -50.76 2.05 -6.94
N SER A 83 -49.69 1.88 -6.17
CA SER A 83 -48.41 2.50 -6.49
C SER A 83 -47.22 1.68 -5.99
N GLY A 84 -46.11 1.73 -6.74
CA GLY A 84 -44.81 1.19 -6.35
C GLY A 84 -43.74 2.28 -6.42
N SER A 85 -42.81 2.31 -5.47
CA SER A 85 -41.78 3.35 -5.39
C SER A 85 -40.38 2.79 -5.58
N ALA A 86 -39.54 3.53 -6.30
CA ALA A 86 -38.13 3.26 -6.54
C ALA A 86 -37.31 4.50 -6.15
N ILE A 87 -36.29 4.29 -5.31
CA ILE A 87 -35.45 5.39 -4.83
C ILE A 87 -34.12 5.37 -5.58
N LEU A 88 -33.85 6.45 -6.31
CA LEU A 88 -32.59 6.66 -6.97
C LEU A 88 -31.59 7.29 -6.00
N GLN A 89 -30.53 6.56 -5.68
CA GLN A 89 -29.46 7.01 -4.78
C GLN A 89 -28.11 6.95 -5.49
N LYS A 90 -27.24 7.91 -5.16
CA LYS A 90 -25.86 7.89 -5.63
C LYS A 90 -25.15 6.72 -4.98
N LYS A 91 -24.50 5.87 -5.79
CA LYS A 91 -23.60 4.85 -5.27
C LYS A 91 -22.35 5.55 -4.74
N ASP A 92 -22.13 5.47 -3.43
CA ASP A 92 -20.93 5.99 -2.77
C ASP A 92 -19.69 5.17 -3.16
N MET A 93 -19.20 5.34 -4.39
CA MET A 93 -17.95 4.72 -4.86
C MET A 93 -16.74 5.14 -4.01
N TYR A 94 -16.77 6.35 -3.46
CA TYR A 94 -15.68 6.89 -2.64
C TYR A 94 -15.38 6.03 -1.41
N ARG A 95 -16.39 5.38 -0.81
CA ARG A 95 -16.18 4.54 0.39
C ARG A 95 -15.39 3.28 0.06
N LEU A 96 -15.66 2.69 -1.11
CA LEU A 96 -14.98 1.48 -1.56
C LEU A 96 -13.54 1.77 -1.98
N GLU A 97 -13.33 2.88 -2.69
CA GLU A 97 -11.99 3.33 -3.07
C GLU A 97 -11.15 3.75 -1.85
N LEU A 98 -11.75 4.45 -0.87
CA LEU A 98 -11.06 4.85 0.35
C LEU A 98 -10.69 3.62 1.20
N ALA A 99 -11.61 2.67 1.36
CA ALA A 99 -11.33 1.43 2.09
C ALA A 99 -10.27 0.57 1.37
N GLY A 100 -10.31 0.50 0.04
CA GLY A 100 -9.30 -0.19 -0.76
C GLY A 100 -7.92 0.48 -0.66
N GLY A 101 -7.86 1.81 -0.76
CA GLY A 101 -6.63 2.58 -0.64
C GLY A 101 -5.97 2.43 0.73
N LEU A 102 -6.74 2.54 1.81
CA LEU A 102 -6.26 2.31 3.17
C LEU A 102 -5.74 0.87 3.36
N GLY A 103 -6.44 -0.12 2.81
CA GLY A 103 -6.00 -1.52 2.82
C GLY A 103 -4.67 -1.73 2.10
N ALA A 104 -4.50 -1.15 0.91
CA ALA A 104 -3.27 -1.24 0.14
C ALA A 104 -2.08 -0.60 0.87
N ILE A 105 -2.28 0.57 1.49
CA ILE A 105 -1.25 1.25 2.28
C ILE A 105 -0.81 0.38 3.48
N LEU A 106 -1.77 -0.20 4.22
CA LEU A 106 -1.46 -1.06 5.35
C LEU A 106 -0.70 -2.32 4.94
N LEU A 107 -1.06 -2.93 3.80
CA LEU A 107 -0.35 -4.09 3.25
C LEU A 107 1.09 -3.74 2.86
N LEU A 108 1.30 -2.59 2.21
CA LEU A 108 2.64 -2.12 1.87
C LEU A 108 3.48 -1.86 3.12
N LEU A 109 2.92 -1.18 4.13
CA LEU A 109 3.60 -0.96 5.41
C LEU A 109 3.95 -2.27 6.10
N GLY A 110 3.04 -3.24 6.12
CA GLY A 110 3.29 -4.58 6.64
C GLY A 110 4.42 -5.29 5.89
N PHE A 111 4.43 -5.21 4.56
CA PHE A 111 5.47 -5.80 3.72
C PHE A 111 6.85 -5.17 3.97
N PHE A 112 6.96 -3.85 3.99
CA PHE A 112 8.21 -3.15 4.33
C PHE A 112 8.68 -3.48 5.74
N THR A 113 7.78 -3.56 6.71
CA THR A 113 8.11 -3.94 8.09
C THR A 113 8.61 -5.38 8.16
N ALA A 114 8.01 -6.30 7.43
CA ALA A 114 8.45 -7.69 7.36
C ALA A 114 9.83 -7.81 6.72
N ILE A 115 10.07 -7.11 5.61
CA ILE A 115 11.41 -7.02 4.99
C ILE A 115 12.41 -6.46 6.00
N TYR A 116 12.08 -5.34 6.64
CA TYR A 116 12.97 -4.72 7.63
C TYR A 116 13.28 -5.67 8.78
N LYS A 117 12.31 -6.44 9.29
CA LYS A 117 12.55 -7.39 10.39
C LYS A 117 13.35 -8.61 9.97
N CYS A 118 13.04 -9.21 8.82
CA CYS A 118 13.73 -10.41 8.34
C CYS A 118 15.14 -10.12 7.83
N TYR A 119 15.33 -8.98 7.16
CA TYR A 119 16.58 -8.59 6.51
C TYR A 119 17.29 -7.44 7.24
N ASN A 120 16.95 -7.14 8.50
CA ASN A 120 17.50 -6.00 9.22
C ASN A 120 19.04 -5.97 9.15
N VAL A 121 19.67 -7.13 9.37
CA VAL A 121 21.13 -7.27 9.36
C VAL A 121 21.70 -7.06 7.96
N GLU A 122 21.11 -7.66 6.93
CA GLU A 122 21.58 -7.47 5.55
C GLU A 122 21.38 -6.04 5.05
N ILE A 123 20.26 -5.41 5.40
CA ILE A 123 19.98 -4.00 5.11
C ILE A 123 21.02 -3.11 5.82
N MET A 124 21.32 -3.38 7.09
CA MET A 124 22.29 -2.61 7.86
C MET A 124 23.72 -2.79 7.33
N LEU A 125 24.09 -4.01 6.91
CA LEU A 125 25.38 -4.31 6.28
C LEU A 125 25.48 -3.67 4.89
N CYS A 126 24.41 -3.70 4.09
CA CYS A 126 24.35 -3.04 2.78
C CYS A 126 24.46 -1.52 2.93
N TYR A 127 23.72 -0.95 3.88
CA TYR A 127 23.81 0.48 4.23
C TYR A 127 25.23 0.85 4.65
N ARG A 128 25.85 0.08 5.56
CA ARG A 128 27.25 0.29 5.96
C ARG A 128 28.24 0.14 4.81
N ARG A 129 28.02 -0.79 3.88
CA ARG A 129 28.91 -0.97 2.74
C ARG A 129 28.82 0.17 1.72
N HIS A 130 27.63 0.74 1.56
CA HIS A 130 27.36 1.72 0.50
C HIS A 130 27.42 3.18 0.97
N PHE A 131 27.14 3.41 2.26
CA PHE A 131 27.11 4.72 2.92
C PHE A 131 27.94 4.80 4.20
N GLY A 132 28.30 3.67 4.80
CA GLY A 132 29.36 3.67 5.80
C GLY A 132 30.64 3.99 5.05
N SER A 133 31.11 5.22 5.23
CA SER A 133 32.49 5.59 4.97
C SER A 133 33.37 4.45 5.48
N ASP A 134 34.33 4.02 4.68
CA ASP A 134 35.41 3.21 5.18
C ASP A 134 36.05 4.05 6.30
N GLU A 135 35.72 3.74 7.56
CA GLU A 135 36.23 4.49 8.72
C GLU A 135 37.76 4.38 8.79
N THR A 136 38.38 3.55 7.93
CA THR A 136 39.83 3.43 7.79
C THR A 136 40.49 4.60 7.04
N GLU A 137 39.77 5.41 6.25
CA GLU A 137 40.38 6.53 5.51
C GLU A 137 40.44 7.86 6.29
N ASP A 138 39.63 8.06 7.34
CA ASP A 138 39.56 9.33 8.10
C ASP A 138 39.75 9.17 9.63
N ASP A 139 39.96 7.95 10.14
CA ASP A 139 40.52 7.80 11.48
C ASP A 139 41.97 8.26 11.39
N ASN A 140 42.31 9.39 12.01
CA ASN A 140 43.67 9.90 12.17
C ASN A 140 44.51 8.98 13.10
N LYS A 141 44.32 7.67 12.99
CA LYS A 141 44.99 6.59 13.72
C LYS A 141 46.32 6.35 13.06
N GLU A 142 47.36 6.58 13.84
CA GLU A 142 48.72 6.39 13.39
C GLU A 142 49.09 4.91 13.28
N TYR A 143 48.33 3.99 13.90
CA TYR A 143 48.63 2.57 13.96
C TYR A 143 47.35 1.71 13.87
N ASP A 144 47.44 0.58 13.17
CA ASP A 144 46.35 -0.39 12.95
C ASP A 144 46.22 -1.41 14.09
N ALA A 145 47.32 -1.73 14.77
CA ALA A 145 47.34 -2.66 15.90
C ALA A 145 48.51 -2.37 16.87
N TYR A 146 48.30 -2.75 18.14
CA TYR A 146 49.27 -2.61 19.24
C TYR A 146 49.84 -3.98 19.60
N LEU A 147 51.17 -4.08 19.66
CA LEU A 147 51.86 -5.32 20.00
C LEU A 147 52.52 -5.19 21.39
N SER A 148 52.13 -6.05 22.33
CA SER A 148 52.81 -6.19 23.62
C SER A 148 53.22 -7.64 23.87
N TYR A 149 54.48 -7.82 24.26
CA TYR A 149 55.04 -9.09 24.66
C TYR A 149 55.44 -9.04 26.15
N THR A 150 55.07 -10.06 26.92
CA THR A 150 55.48 -10.20 28.33
C THR A 150 56.36 -11.43 28.48
N LYS A 151 57.62 -11.22 28.86
CA LYS A 151 58.56 -12.30 29.16
C LYS A 151 58.22 -12.90 30.52
N VAL A 152 57.89 -14.20 30.55
CA VAL A 152 57.72 -14.93 31.82
C VAL A 152 59.08 -15.52 32.20
N GLU A 153 59.74 -14.96 33.20
CA GLU A 153 60.96 -15.51 33.79
C GLU A 153 60.61 -16.76 34.62
N LEU A 154 60.35 -17.88 33.95
CA LEU A 154 60.36 -19.18 34.62
C LEU A 154 61.80 -19.72 34.55
N ASP A 155 62.51 -19.58 35.66
CA ASP A 155 63.81 -20.19 35.90
C ASP A 155 63.76 -21.70 35.66
N SER A 156 64.13 -22.14 34.45
CA SER A 156 64.95 -23.33 34.16
C SER A 156 64.81 -23.77 32.68
N MET A 157 65.95 -23.94 32.02
CA MET A 157 66.13 -24.44 30.64
C MET A 157 65.96 -23.41 29.50
N ASN A 158 66.89 -22.45 29.47
CA ASN A 158 67.03 -21.30 28.58
C ASN A 158 67.31 -21.63 27.08
N ARG A 159 66.39 -22.31 26.38
CA ARG A 159 66.42 -22.44 24.90
C ARG A 159 65.10 -22.11 24.20
N GLY A 160 63.94 -22.25 24.85
CA GLY A 160 62.63 -21.94 24.25
C GLY A 160 62.25 -20.46 24.28
N SER A 161 62.71 -19.71 25.29
CA SER A 161 62.41 -18.28 25.46
C SER A 161 62.97 -17.41 24.33
N SER A 162 64.12 -17.77 23.76
CA SER A 162 64.76 -17.02 22.68
C SER A 162 64.01 -17.12 21.35
N GLU A 163 63.38 -18.27 21.06
CA GLU A 163 62.66 -18.49 19.81
C GLU A 163 61.30 -17.78 19.82
N GLU A 164 60.62 -17.77 20.97
CA GLU A 164 59.36 -17.04 21.17
C GLU A 164 59.56 -15.52 21.15
N GLU A 165 60.65 -15.02 21.76
CA GLU A 165 61.04 -13.62 21.74
C GLU A 165 61.37 -13.16 20.31
N GLN A 166 62.16 -13.95 19.58
CA GLN A 166 62.46 -13.68 18.16
C GLN A 166 61.19 -13.70 17.30
N PHE A 167 60.28 -14.64 17.52
CA PHE A 167 59.03 -14.67 16.79
C PHE A 167 58.16 -13.44 17.07
N ALA A 168 58.01 -13.07 18.34
CA ALA A 168 57.13 -11.97 18.76
C ALA A 168 57.68 -10.59 18.36
N LEU A 169 58.99 -10.37 18.41
CA LEU A 169 59.60 -9.05 18.20
C LEU A 169 60.16 -8.84 16.78
N GLU A 170 60.48 -9.89 16.03
CA GLU A 170 61.06 -9.77 14.69
C GLU A 170 60.11 -10.34 13.62
N ILE A 171 59.78 -11.63 13.72
CA ILE A 171 59.07 -12.33 12.63
C ILE A 171 57.63 -11.83 12.47
N LEU A 172 56.92 -11.68 13.59
CA LEU A 172 55.52 -11.27 13.57
C LEU A 172 55.34 -9.82 13.07
N PRO A 173 56.10 -8.83 13.56
CA PRO A 173 56.09 -7.48 12.98
C PRO A 173 56.46 -7.47 11.49
N ASP A 174 57.52 -8.18 11.10
CA ASP A 174 57.97 -8.22 9.70
C ASP A 174 56.88 -8.74 8.76
N VAL A 175 56.17 -9.80 9.15
CA VAL A 175 55.09 -10.34 8.32
C VAL A 175 53.93 -9.35 8.25
N LEU A 176 53.52 -8.77 9.37
CA LEU A 176 52.37 -7.87 9.42
C LEU A 176 52.63 -6.54 8.70
N GLU A 177 53.81 -5.93 8.89
CA GLU A 177 54.19 -4.66 8.24
C GLU A 177 54.53 -4.88 6.75
N LYS A 178 55.34 -5.90 6.42
CA LYS A 178 55.90 -6.05 5.06
C LYS A 178 55.03 -6.86 4.12
N HIS A 179 54.40 -7.94 4.60
CA HIS A 179 53.58 -8.81 3.76
C HIS A 179 52.11 -8.39 3.72
N TYR A 180 51.60 -7.81 4.82
CA TYR A 180 50.19 -7.42 4.94
C TYR A 180 49.95 -5.90 5.00
N GLY A 181 51.01 -5.08 5.14
CA GLY A 181 50.92 -3.63 5.08
C GLY A 181 50.31 -2.96 6.32
N TYR A 182 50.21 -3.66 7.45
CA TYR A 182 49.70 -3.09 8.70
C TYR A 182 50.73 -2.17 9.35
N LYS A 183 50.31 -1.06 9.95
CA LYS A 183 51.16 -0.17 10.75
C LYS A 183 51.06 -0.52 12.23
N LEU A 184 52.08 -1.17 12.79
CA LEU A 184 52.08 -1.64 14.18
C LEU A 184 52.70 -0.61 15.14
N PHE A 185 52.08 -0.43 16.31
CA PHE A 185 52.71 0.24 17.44
C PHE A 185 53.43 -0.78 18.31
N ILE A 186 54.74 -0.61 18.48
CA ILE A 186 55.58 -1.44 19.35
C ILE A 186 56.20 -0.53 20.41
N PRO A 187 55.81 -0.65 21.69
CA PRO A 187 56.30 0.20 22.79
C PRO A 187 57.83 0.35 22.81
N ASP A 188 58.57 -0.74 22.63
CA ASP A 188 60.03 -0.76 22.73
C ASP A 188 60.75 -0.02 21.59
N ARG A 189 60.09 0.18 20.44
CA ARG A 189 60.62 0.94 19.30
C ARG A 189 60.09 2.37 19.27
N ASP A 190 58.80 2.53 19.53
CA ASP A 190 58.07 3.75 19.18
C ASP A 190 57.88 4.71 20.38
N LEU A 191 58.10 4.27 21.63
CA LEU A 191 58.11 5.15 22.82
C LEU A 191 59.50 5.68 23.20
N ILE A 192 60.59 5.08 22.69
CA ILE A 192 61.93 5.54 23.02
C ILE A 192 62.26 6.72 22.11
N PRO A 193 62.28 7.98 22.58
CA PRO A 193 62.76 9.06 21.75
C PRO A 193 64.23 8.76 21.44
N SER A 194 64.57 8.61 20.17
CA SER A 194 65.94 8.69 19.73
C SER A 194 66.48 10.02 20.25
N SER A 195 67.38 9.95 21.23
CA SER A 195 68.12 11.12 21.67
C SER A 195 68.94 11.58 20.47
N HIS A 196 68.40 12.52 19.71
CA HIS A 196 69.17 13.34 18.80
C HIS A 196 70.31 13.96 19.61
N SER A 197 71.50 13.38 19.46
CA SER A 197 72.76 13.99 19.80
C SER A 197 72.96 15.19 18.86
N SER A 198 72.48 16.35 19.28
CA SER A 198 72.96 17.65 18.80
C SER A 198 74.17 18.05 19.66
N GLU A 199 75.29 18.25 18.96
CA GLU A 199 76.56 18.95 19.30
C GLU A 199 76.91 19.24 20.76
#